data_AF-A0A965YCB0-F1
#
_entry.id   AF-A0A965YCB0-F1
#
_cell.length_a   1.000
_cell.length_b   1.000
_cell.length_c   1.000
_cell.angle_alpha   90.00
_cell.angle_beta   90.00
_cell.angle_gamma   90.00
#
_symmetry.space_group_name_H-M   'P 1'
#
loop_
_entity.id
_entity.type
_entity.pdbx_description
1 polymer ?
#
loop_
_entity_poly.entity_id
_entity_poly.type
_entity_poly.pdbx_seq_one_letter_code
_entity_poly.pdbx_strand_id
1 'polypeptide(L)'
;SCFQDEKRQSRLGGDLIIIFGGTNDWGQADQPTTKEVFAEAYETLVREMLKRHSSSELYFCTPLQRTDRALDEPNMHGWTQLELAQIIRDAVKAGPKAHLIDLARKPISLGDGLLADNLHPTQKGMEALSYWMQEGLGV
;
A
#
# COMPACT_ATOMS: atom_id res chain seq x y z
N SER A 1 -1.45 -1.07 -16.37
CA SER A 1 -1.82 -1.30 -14.95
C SER A 1 -3.22 -1.91 -14.88
N CYS A 2 -3.53 -2.84 -13.96
CA CYS A 2 -4.90 -3.36 -13.77
C CYS A 2 -5.91 -2.26 -13.36
N PHE A 3 -5.40 -1.13 -12.87
CA PHE A 3 -6.17 0.07 -12.54
C PHE A 3 -6.54 0.94 -13.74
N GLN A 4 -5.92 0.70 -14.90
CA GLN A 4 -6.22 1.37 -16.18
C GLN A 4 -7.08 0.49 -17.11
N ASP A 5 -7.33 -0.76 -16.74
CA ASP A 5 -8.16 -1.67 -17.51
C ASP A 5 -9.64 -1.41 -17.20
N GLU A 6 -10.35 -0.78 -18.13
CA GLU A 6 -11.77 -0.41 -17.97
C GLU A 6 -12.68 -1.62 -17.70
N LYS A 7 -12.36 -2.79 -18.27
CA LYS A 7 -13.15 -4.01 -18.04
C LYS A 7 -12.98 -4.53 -16.62
N ARG A 8 -11.80 -4.37 -16.01
CA ARG A 8 -11.55 -4.72 -14.61
C ARG A 8 -12.15 -3.67 -13.68
N GLN A 9 -11.98 -2.38 -13.99
CA GLN A 9 -12.51 -1.30 -13.17
C GLN A 9 -14.04 -1.30 -13.11
N SER A 10 -14.73 -1.50 -14.23
CA SER A 10 -16.20 -1.62 -14.26
C SER A 10 -16.76 -2.81 -13.47
N ARG A 11 -15.93 -3.81 -13.17
CA ARG A 11 -16.29 -4.97 -12.34
C ARG A 11 -15.99 -4.78 -10.86
N LEU A 12 -15.15 -3.80 -10.51
CA LEU A 12 -14.98 -3.37 -9.13
C LEU A 12 -16.23 -2.57 -8.76
N GLY A 13 -17.24 -3.29 -8.26
CA GLY A 13 -18.45 -2.73 -7.69
C GLY A 13 -18.56 -3.17 -6.23
N GLY A 14 -18.99 -2.26 -5.37
CA GLY A 14 -19.15 -2.49 -3.94
C GLY A 14 -19.20 -1.16 -3.19
N ASP A 15 -19.77 -1.18 -1.99
CA ASP A 15 -19.82 0.02 -1.14
C ASP A 15 -18.42 0.41 -0.63
N LEU A 16 -17.48 -0.54 -0.64
CA LEU A 16 -16.13 -0.38 -0.12
C LEU A 16 -15.10 -1.02 -1.06
N ILE A 17 -14.02 -0.30 -1.37
CA ILE A 17 -12.87 -0.81 -2.14
C ILE A 17 -11.59 -0.57 -1.36
N ILE A 18 -10.78 -1.63 -1.17
CA ILE A 18 -9.47 -1.55 -0.54
C ILE A 18 -8.38 -1.72 -1.60
N ILE A 19 -7.45 -0.76 -1.62
CA ILE A 19 -6.30 -0.73 -2.51
C ILE A 19 -5.05 -0.96 -1.68
N PHE A 20 -4.32 -2.03 -2.00
CA PHE A 20 -3.09 -2.41 -1.31
C PHE A 20 -2.00 -2.74 -2.33
N GLY A 21 -0.92 -1.95 -2.33
CA GLY A 21 0.21 -2.08 -3.26
C GLY A 21 1.37 -1.16 -2.86
N GLY A 22 2.50 -1.27 -3.57
CA GLY A 22 3.70 -0.46 -3.33
C GLY A 22 4.94 -1.26 -2.91
N THR A 23 4.77 -2.44 -2.31
CA THR A 23 5.93 -3.23 -1.82
C THR A 23 6.83 -3.71 -2.95
N ASN A 24 6.24 -4.09 -4.10
CA ASN A 24 7.00 -4.51 -5.27
C ASN A 24 7.63 -3.30 -5.99
N ASP A 25 6.92 -2.18 -6.07
CA ASP A 25 7.42 -0.95 -6.68
C ASP A 25 8.71 -0.47 -6.01
N TRP A 26 8.81 -0.62 -4.68
CA TRP A 26 10.02 -0.32 -3.93
C TRP A 26 11.09 -1.42 -3.97
N GLY A 27 10.68 -2.70 -3.99
CA GLY A 27 11.56 -3.85 -3.75
C GLY A 27 11.96 -4.67 -4.98
N GLN A 28 11.48 -4.35 -6.18
CA GLN A 28 11.75 -5.11 -7.41
C GLN A 28 13.19 -4.90 -7.88
N ALA A 29 13.97 -5.98 -8.05
CA ALA A 29 15.39 -5.87 -8.41
C ALA A 29 15.65 -5.63 -9.92
N ASP A 30 14.83 -6.22 -10.81
CA ASP A 30 15.12 -6.26 -12.25
C ASP A 30 14.75 -4.96 -12.99
N GLN A 31 13.67 -4.31 -12.56
CA GLN A 31 13.18 -3.04 -13.10
C GLN A 31 12.65 -2.20 -11.94
N PRO A 32 13.53 -1.67 -11.10
CA PRO A 32 13.11 -1.00 -9.89
C PRO A 32 12.49 0.35 -10.27
N THR A 33 11.45 0.75 -9.55
CA THR A 33 10.77 2.02 -9.80
C THR A 33 11.45 3.14 -9.01
N THR A 34 11.67 4.30 -9.64
CA THR A 34 12.19 5.46 -8.89
C THR A 34 11.11 6.04 -7.99
N LYS A 35 11.55 6.75 -6.95
CA LYS A 35 10.66 7.42 -6.00
C LYS A 35 9.66 8.35 -6.71
N GLU A 36 10.13 9.10 -7.70
CA GLU A 36 9.34 10.09 -8.44
C GLU A 36 8.28 9.43 -9.30
N VAL A 37 8.65 8.35 -10.01
CA VAL A 37 7.71 7.57 -10.84
C VAL A 37 6.63 6.94 -9.97
N PHE A 38 7.02 6.38 -8.81
CA PHE A 38 6.04 5.83 -7.88
C PHE A 38 5.11 6.90 -7.33
N ALA A 39 5.63 8.07 -6.93
CA ALA A 39 4.82 9.17 -6.40
C ALA A 39 3.79 9.67 -7.41
N GLU A 40 4.19 9.94 -8.66
CA GLU A 40 3.29 10.38 -9.72
C GLU A 40 2.23 9.31 -10.05
N ALA A 41 2.65 8.05 -10.13
CA ALA A 41 1.75 6.94 -10.41
C ALA A 41 0.73 6.72 -9.30
N TYR A 42 1.14 6.83 -8.02
CA TYR A 42 0.26 6.64 -6.88
C TYR A 42 -0.72 7.81 -6.71
N GLU A 43 -0.27 9.05 -6.93
CA GLU A 43 -1.17 10.22 -6.96
C GLU A 43 -2.24 10.05 -8.05
N THR A 44 -1.80 9.62 -9.25
CA THR A 44 -2.72 9.34 -10.36
C THR A 44 -3.69 8.21 -10.00
N LEU A 45 -3.22 7.15 -9.34
CA LEU A 45 -4.08 6.06 -8.86
C LEU A 45 -5.17 6.57 -7.92
N VAL A 46 -4.80 7.34 -6.89
CA VAL A 46 -5.77 7.89 -5.92
C VAL A 46 -6.80 8.76 -6.63
N ARG A 47 -6.35 9.70 -7.48
CA ARG A 47 -7.22 10.62 -8.22
C ARG A 47 -8.21 9.88 -9.12
N GLU A 48 -7.73 8.94 -9.93
CA GLU A 48 -8.57 8.22 -10.89
C GLU A 48 -9.54 7.25 -10.21
N MET A 49 -9.14 6.63 -9.09
CA MET A 49 -10.03 5.77 -8.32
C MET A 49 -11.16 6.58 -7.68
N LEU A 50 -10.86 7.71 -7.03
CA LEU A 50 -11.87 8.60 -6.43
C LEU A 50 -12.85 9.15 -7.46
N LYS A 51 -12.35 9.53 -8.64
CA LYS A 51 -13.19 10.04 -9.72
C LYS A 51 -14.15 8.96 -10.25
N ARG A 52 -13.67 7.73 -10.40
CA ARG A 52 -14.41 6.64 -11.03
C ARG A 52 -15.38 5.95 -10.08
N HIS A 53 -14.96 5.70 -8.85
CA HIS A 53 -15.73 4.97 -7.83
C HIS A 53 -16.36 5.91 -6.82
N SER A 54 -17.06 6.94 -7.32
CA SER A 54 -17.60 8.03 -6.50
C SER A 54 -18.72 7.62 -5.54
N SER A 55 -19.31 6.45 -5.75
CA SER A 55 -20.31 5.82 -4.87
C SER A 55 -19.73 4.90 -3.80
N SER A 56 -18.43 4.60 -3.86
CA SER A 56 -17.76 3.69 -2.93
C SER A 56 -16.91 4.48 -1.93
N GLU A 57 -16.75 3.94 -0.73
CA GLU A 57 -15.67 4.36 0.18
C GLU A 57 -14.36 3.70 -0.25
N LEU A 58 -13.31 4.52 -0.40
CA LEU A 58 -12.02 4.04 -0.87
C LEU A 58 -11.01 4.04 0.27
N TYR A 59 -10.42 2.89 0.53
CA TYR A 59 -9.37 2.69 1.52
C TYR A 59 -8.06 2.35 0.82
N PHE A 60 -7.02 3.11 1.11
CA PHE A 60 -5.67 2.90 0.59
C PHE A 60 -4.78 2.44 1.74
N CYS A 61 -3.97 1.40 1.50
CA CYS A 61 -3.08 0.85 2.50
C CYS A 61 -1.64 1.29 2.25
N THR A 62 -0.95 1.76 3.28
CA THR A 62 0.53 1.72 3.23
C THR A 62 0.99 0.26 3.30
N PRO A 63 2.13 -0.09 2.68
CA PRO A 63 2.73 -1.40 2.85
C PRO A 63 3.05 -1.74 4.29
N LEU A 64 2.85 -3.02 4.64
CA LEU A 64 3.53 -3.57 5.80
C LEU A 64 5.05 -3.50 5.54
N GLN A 65 5.81 -3.07 6.55
CA GLN A 65 7.26 -3.00 6.44
C GLN A 65 7.87 -4.39 6.16
N ARG A 66 9.00 -4.41 5.48
CA ARG A 66 9.82 -5.61 5.32
C ARG A 66 10.81 -5.69 6.47
N THR A 67 11.21 -6.92 6.83
CA THR A 67 12.16 -7.16 7.93
C THR A 67 13.55 -7.56 7.45
N ASP A 68 13.80 -7.57 6.13
CA ASP A 68 15.12 -7.85 5.54
C ASP A 68 16.02 -6.61 5.47
N ARG A 69 15.47 -5.42 5.72
CA ARG A 69 16.14 -4.11 5.66
C ARG A 69 15.61 -3.19 6.73
N ALA A 70 16.43 -2.24 7.18
CA ALA A 70 15.95 -1.19 8.08
C ALA A 70 14.96 -0.25 7.36
N LEU A 71 14.15 0.47 8.14
CA LEU A 71 13.12 1.34 7.57
C LEU A 71 13.70 2.54 6.83
N ASP A 72 14.82 3.06 7.32
CA ASP A 72 15.59 4.20 6.80
C ASP A 72 16.73 3.78 5.88
N GLU A 73 16.90 2.48 5.63
CA GLU A 73 17.88 1.97 4.67
C GLU A 73 17.37 2.22 3.24
N PRO A 74 18.14 2.92 2.39
CA PRO A 74 17.77 3.13 1.00
C PRO A 74 17.82 1.83 0.19
N ASN A 75 16.86 1.65 -0.72
CA ASN A 75 16.96 0.64 -1.78
C ASN A 75 18.01 1.04 -2.84
N MET A 76 18.11 0.26 -3.93
CA MET A 76 19.06 0.52 -5.02
C MET A 76 18.83 1.83 -5.80
N HIS A 77 17.70 2.52 -5.57
CA HIS A 77 17.39 3.83 -6.14
C HIS A 77 17.43 4.96 -5.10
N GLY A 78 17.96 4.69 -3.90
CA GLY A 78 18.22 5.74 -2.92
C GLY A 78 16.99 6.20 -2.15
N TRP A 79 15.91 5.41 -2.10
CA TRP A 79 14.73 5.74 -1.30
C TRP A 79 14.32 4.62 -0.35
N THR A 80 13.69 5.00 0.75
CA THR A 80 13.49 4.19 1.96
C THR A 80 12.06 3.69 2.09
N GLN A 81 11.83 2.71 2.98
CA GLN A 81 10.47 2.25 3.31
C GLN A 81 9.64 3.36 3.97
N LEU A 82 10.30 4.26 4.73
CA LEU A 82 9.67 5.45 5.31
C LEU A 82 9.14 6.39 4.22
N GLU A 83 9.93 6.64 3.17
CA GLU A 83 9.52 7.49 2.05
C GLU A 83 8.40 6.85 1.23
N LEU A 84 8.44 5.54 1.00
CA LEU A 84 7.34 4.79 0.37
C LEU A 84 6.02 5.02 1.11
N ALA A 85 6.01 4.80 2.42
CA ALA A 85 4.82 5.01 3.23
C ALA A 85 4.38 6.48 3.23
N GLN A 86 5.32 7.43 3.24
CA GLN A 86 5.02 8.85 3.23
C GLN A 86 4.37 9.31 1.92
N ILE A 87 4.84 8.83 0.77
CA ILE A 87 4.25 9.13 -0.54
C ILE A 87 2.77 8.71 -0.58
N ILE A 88 2.47 7.52 -0.07
CA ILE A 88 1.10 7.01 -0.01
C ILE A 88 0.24 7.88 0.92
N ARG A 89 0.75 8.23 2.11
CA ARG A 89 0.05 9.13 3.05
C ARG A 89 -0.29 10.46 2.39
N ASP A 90 0.67 11.07 1.71
CA ASP A 90 0.51 12.39 1.09
C ASP A 90 -0.49 12.35 -0.07
N ALA A 91 -0.41 11.34 -0.93
CA ALA A 91 -1.36 11.14 -2.02
C ALA A 91 -2.80 10.93 -1.52
N VAL A 92 -2.98 10.12 -0.47
CA VAL A 92 -4.30 9.85 0.11
C VAL A 92 -4.86 11.09 0.81
N LYS A 93 -4.03 11.83 1.54
CA LYS A 93 -4.45 13.07 2.25
C LYS A 93 -4.98 14.15 1.29
N ALA A 94 -4.50 14.17 0.05
CA ALA A 94 -4.96 15.12 -0.96
C ALA A 94 -6.37 14.80 -1.53
N GLY A 95 -6.86 13.57 -1.33
CA GLY A 95 -8.13 13.09 -1.88
C GLY A 95 -9.31 13.23 -0.91
N PRO A 96 -10.34 14.04 -1.20
CA PRO A 96 -11.56 14.03 -0.40
C PRO A 96 -12.24 12.66 -0.51
N LYS A 97 -12.61 12.06 0.64
CA LYS A 97 -13.16 10.68 0.77
C LYS A 97 -12.16 9.53 0.57
N ALA A 98 -10.86 9.80 0.47
CA ALA A 98 -9.86 8.75 0.55
C ALA A 98 -9.53 8.46 2.02
N HIS A 99 -9.61 7.19 2.40
CA HIS A 99 -9.28 6.71 3.74
C HIS A 99 -7.92 6.00 3.71
N LEU A 100 -7.15 6.14 4.79
CA LEU A 100 -5.84 5.52 4.92
C LEU A 100 -5.88 4.41 5.97
N ILE A 101 -5.44 3.21 5.59
CA ILE A 101 -5.07 2.13 6.52
C ILE A 101 -3.54 2.08 6.59
N ASP A 102 -2.97 2.66 7.65
CA ASP A 102 -1.51 2.85 7.75
C ASP A 102 -0.82 1.62 8.37
N LEU A 103 -0.66 0.54 7.59
CA LEU A 103 0.02 -0.68 8.02
C LEU A 103 1.51 -0.47 8.30
N ALA A 104 2.15 0.50 7.65
CA ALA A 104 3.54 0.89 7.89
C ALA A 104 3.80 1.43 9.30
N ARG A 105 2.74 1.76 10.08
CA ARG A 105 2.87 2.11 11.51
C ARG A 105 2.79 0.91 12.43
N LYS A 106 2.46 -0.28 11.93
CA LYS A 106 2.31 -1.48 12.76
C LYS A 106 3.71 -2.03 13.06
N PRO A 107 4.11 -2.10 14.34
CA PRO A 107 5.45 -2.51 14.69
C PRO A 107 5.58 -4.02 14.44
N ILE A 108 6.46 -4.39 13.52
CA ILE A 108 6.85 -5.79 13.32
C ILE A 108 8.37 -5.89 13.31
N SER A 109 8.91 -7.04 13.70
CA SER A 109 10.33 -7.30 13.79
C SER A 109 10.68 -8.67 13.22
N LEU A 110 11.95 -8.80 12.81
CA LEU A 110 12.50 -10.10 12.47
C LEU A 110 12.35 -11.05 13.67
N GLY A 111 11.78 -12.22 13.44
CA GLY A 111 11.53 -13.21 14.50
C GLY A 111 10.12 -13.21 15.09
N ASP A 112 9.27 -12.23 14.78
CA ASP A 112 7.87 -12.23 15.24
C ASP A 112 7.03 -13.38 14.65
N GLY A 113 7.54 -14.04 13.61
CA GLY A 113 6.86 -15.10 12.87
C GLY A 113 5.75 -14.58 11.95
N LEU A 114 5.71 -13.26 11.70
CA LEU A 114 4.70 -12.63 10.85
C LEU A 114 5.04 -12.72 9.35
N LEU A 115 6.32 -12.77 8.98
CA LEU A 115 6.77 -12.84 7.59
C LEU A 115 7.54 -14.15 7.33
N ALA A 116 7.26 -14.82 6.21
CA ALA A 116 7.86 -16.09 5.83
C ALA A 116 9.27 -15.93 5.25
N ASP A 117 9.47 -14.88 4.47
CA ASP A 117 10.71 -14.57 3.75
C ASP A 117 11.12 -13.10 3.96
N ASN A 118 10.76 -12.54 5.12
CA ASN A 118 10.94 -11.14 5.49
C ASN A 118 10.13 -10.14 4.66
N LEU A 119 9.21 -10.61 3.81
CA LEU A 119 8.37 -9.80 2.93
C LEU A 119 6.91 -10.28 2.94
N HIS A 120 6.69 -11.56 2.63
CA HIS A 120 5.37 -12.15 2.50
C HIS A 120 4.84 -12.65 3.85
N PRO A 121 3.59 -12.35 4.20
CA PRO A 121 3.03 -12.76 5.48
C PRO A 121 2.87 -14.29 5.61
N THR A 122 3.14 -14.82 6.80
CA THR A 122 2.74 -16.17 7.22
C THR A 122 1.23 -16.22 7.48
N GLN A 123 0.68 -17.37 7.87
CA GLN A 123 -0.70 -17.42 8.37
C GLN A 123 -0.93 -16.46 9.54
N LYS A 124 -0.03 -16.47 10.53
CA LYS A 124 -0.07 -15.53 11.67
C LYS A 124 0.02 -14.07 11.20
N GLY A 125 0.86 -13.81 10.19
CA GLY A 125 0.95 -12.50 9.53
C GLY A 125 -0.35 -12.08 8.88
N MET A 126 -1.03 -12.98 8.16
CA MET A 126 -2.32 -12.72 7.52
C MET A 126 -3.43 -12.45 8.55
N GLU A 127 -3.43 -13.16 9.67
CA GLU A 127 -4.36 -12.91 10.78
C GLU A 127 -4.13 -11.51 11.40
N ALA A 128 -2.87 -11.13 11.64
CA ALA A 128 -2.53 -9.81 12.13
C ALA A 128 -2.90 -8.70 11.12
N LEU A 129 -2.61 -8.90 9.84
CA LEU A 129 -3.01 -7.98 8.77
C LEU A 129 -4.53 -7.81 8.72
N SER A 130 -5.30 -8.91 8.78
CA SER A 130 -6.76 -8.84 8.79
C SER A 130 -7.28 -8.03 9.97
N TYR A 131 -6.74 -8.24 11.17
CA TYR A 131 -7.08 -7.47 12.35
C TYR A 131 -6.78 -5.97 12.17
N TRP A 132 -5.58 -5.62 11.70
CA TRP A 132 -5.21 -4.20 11.48
C TRP A 132 -6.00 -3.53 10.36
N MET A 133 -6.42 -4.29 9.35
CA MET A 133 -7.32 -3.79 8.32
C MET A 133 -8.70 -3.49 8.91
N GLN A 134 -9.26 -4.39 9.73
CA GLN A 134 -10.54 -4.15 10.43
C GLN A 134 -10.46 -2.90 11.33
N GLU A 135 -9.38 -2.76 12.11
CA GLU A 135 -9.14 -1.53 12.89
C GLU A 135 -9.14 -0.26 12.01
N GLY A 136 -8.51 -0.32 10.83
CA GLY A 136 -8.47 0.79 9.88
C GLY A 136 -9.82 1.09 9.22
N LEU A 137 -10.71 0.10 9.14
CA LEU A 137 -12.09 0.25 8.69
C LEU A 137 -13.01 0.78 9.80
N GLY A 138 -12.62 0.64 11.08
CA GLY A 138 -13.44 1.01 12.22
C GLY A 138 -14.53 -0.02 12.56
N VAL A 139 -14.30 -1.30 12.26
CA VAL A 139 -15.22 -2.42 12.49
C VAL A 139 -14.68 -3.46 13.47
#